data_AF-A0A212F0Q1-F1
#
_entry.id   AF-A0A212F0Q1-F1
#
_cell.length_a   1.000
_cell.length_b   1.000
_cell.length_c   1.000
_cell.angle_alpha   90.00
_cell.angle_beta   90.00
_cell.angle_gamma   90.00
#
_symmetry.space_group_name_H-M   'P 1'
#
loop_
_entity.id
_entity.type
_entity.pdbx_description
1 polymer ?
#
loop_
_entity_poly.entity_id
_entity_poly.type
_entity_poly.pdbx_seq_one_letter_code
_entity_poly.pdbx_strand_id
1 'polypeptide(L)'
;MAGTEIISNSESNDQFFEGVEKLIEIWFTPVKHADLRKISRQQWENVLKIVRCEIISFTQSEQVDAYVLSESSMFVSRRRWILKTCGKTTPLRCVRSVLQLAMETAGYSRVENVFYSRREFARPAEQLKPHDNFDSE
;
A
#
# COMPACT_ATOMS: atom_id res chain seq x y z
N MET A 1 -3.23 42.84 44.11
CA MET A 1 -2.92 42.76 42.67
C MET A 1 -2.81 41.28 42.32
N ALA A 2 -3.89 40.70 41.79
CA ALA A 2 -3.89 39.30 41.37
C ALA A 2 -3.12 39.22 40.05
N GLY A 3 -1.98 38.53 40.06
CA GLY A 3 -1.21 38.26 38.85
C GLY A 3 -2.03 37.34 37.96
N THR A 4 -2.34 37.80 36.76
CA THR A 4 -2.91 36.96 35.70
C THR A 4 -1.81 36.03 35.22
N GLU A 5 -1.88 34.75 35.57
CA GLU A 5 -1.07 33.71 34.95
C GLU A 5 -1.51 33.58 33.48
N ILE A 6 -0.59 33.92 32.57
CA ILE A 6 -0.74 33.66 31.15
C ILE A 6 -0.50 32.15 30.97
N ILE A 7 -1.58 31.39 30.79
CA ILE A 7 -1.48 30.00 30.36
C ILE A 7 -0.97 30.01 28.91
N SER A 8 0.30 29.68 28.74
CA SER A 8 0.90 29.43 27.43
C SER A 8 0.27 28.16 26.84
N ASN A 9 -0.78 28.31 26.04
CA ASN A 9 -1.25 27.25 25.14
C ASN A 9 -0.20 27.04 24.04
N SER A 10 0.80 26.21 24.31
CA SER A 10 1.73 25.71 23.30
C SER A 10 1.88 24.19 23.41
N GLU A 11 0.77 23.48 23.27
CA GLU A 11 0.81 22.12 22.72
C GLU A 11 0.38 22.25 21.27
N SER A 12 1.34 22.58 20.39
CA SER A 12 1.17 22.33 18.97
C SER A 12 1.00 20.83 18.83
N ASN A 13 -0.23 20.41 18.59
CA ASN A 13 -0.59 19.01 18.33
C ASN A 13 -0.02 18.65 16.95
N ASP A 14 1.30 18.44 16.88
CA ASP A 14 2.09 18.34 15.65
C ASP A 14 1.99 16.93 15.02
N GLN A 15 0.92 16.20 15.35
CA GLN A 15 0.65 14.88 14.81
C GLN A 15 -0.16 15.02 13.53
N PHE A 16 0.55 15.32 12.43
CA PHE A 16 -0.04 15.35 11.10
C PHE A 16 -0.09 13.93 10.49
N PHE A 17 -1.28 13.54 10.04
CA PHE A 17 -1.48 12.32 9.26
C PHE A 17 -1.78 12.67 7.80
N GLU A 18 -1.00 12.11 6.88
CA GLU A 18 -1.27 12.25 5.44
C GLU A 18 -2.36 11.28 5.02
N GLY A 19 -3.60 11.78 4.84
CA GLY A 19 -4.75 10.98 4.45
C GLY A 19 -4.81 10.64 2.95
N VAL A 20 -3.97 11.24 2.11
CA VAL A 20 -3.99 10.99 0.67
C VAL A 20 -3.59 9.55 0.37
N GLU A 21 -4.49 8.83 -0.31
CA GLU A 21 -4.29 7.46 -0.75
C GLU A 21 -3.29 7.39 -1.92
N LYS A 22 -2.42 6.39 -1.85
CA LYS A 22 -1.59 5.89 -2.94
C LYS A 22 -2.17 4.55 -3.37
N LEU A 23 -2.53 4.42 -4.64
CA LEU A 23 -3.11 3.22 -5.22
C LEU A 23 -2.14 2.66 -6.27
N ILE A 24 -1.76 1.39 -6.10
CA ILE A 24 -1.11 0.61 -7.15
C ILE A 24 -1.97 -0.59 -7.52
N GLU A 25 -2.11 -0.82 -8.83
CA GLU A 25 -2.85 -1.93 -9.41
C GLU A 25 -2.00 -2.58 -10.51
N ILE A 26 -1.82 -3.89 -10.42
CA ILE A 26 -1.05 -4.68 -11.39
C ILE A 26 -1.96 -5.77 -11.95
N TRP A 27 -2.11 -5.75 -13.27
CA TRP A 27 -2.80 -6.79 -14.04
C TRP A 27 -1.78 -7.68 -14.72
N PHE A 28 -1.98 -8.99 -14.62
CA PHE A 28 -1.15 -9.98 -15.28
C PHE A 28 -1.87 -10.57 -16.50
N THR A 29 -1.07 -10.93 -17.51
CA THR A 29 -1.59 -11.55 -18.73
C THR A 29 -2.33 -12.85 -18.39
N PRO A 30 -3.55 -13.10 -18.92
CA PRO A 30 -4.30 -14.32 -18.63
C PRO A 30 -3.51 -15.60 -18.97
N VAL A 31 -3.38 -16.51 -17.98
CA VAL A 31 -2.76 -17.84 -18.15
C VAL A 31 -3.64 -18.89 -17.48
N LYS A 32 -3.93 -20.00 -18.18
CA LYS A 32 -4.97 -20.99 -17.82
C LYS A 32 -4.81 -21.59 -16.42
N HIS A 33 -3.59 -21.76 -15.92
CA HIS A 33 -3.30 -22.34 -14.61
C HIS A 33 -2.72 -21.34 -13.61
N ALA A 34 -2.57 -20.08 -14.01
CA ALA A 34 -2.05 -19.04 -13.15
C ALA A 34 -3.15 -18.44 -12.27
N ASP A 35 -2.79 -18.14 -11.02
CA ASP A 35 -3.68 -17.55 -10.02
C ASP A 35 -2.86 -16.90 -8.90
N LEU A 36 -2.97 -15.58 -8.74
CA LEU A 36 -2.28 -14.83 -7.67
C LEU A 36 -2.72 -15.26 -6.28
N ARG A 37 -3.93 -15.83 -6.14
CA ARG A 37 -4.47 -16.32 -4.86
C ARG A 37 -3.76 -17.59 -4.38
N LYS A 38 -2.86 -18.16 -5.17
CA LYS A 38 -1.92 -19.22 -4.73
C LYS A 38 -0.81 -18.68 -3.83
N ILE A 39 -0.56 -17.37 -3.84
CA ILE A 39 0.43 -16.74 -2.97
C ILE A 39 -0.09 -16.79 -1.53
N SER A 40 0.68 -17.43 -0.66
CA SER A 40 0.29 -17.64 0.73
C SER A 40 0.23 -16.32 1.51
N ARG A 41 -0.58 -16.30 2.57
CA ARG A 41 -0.62 -15.19 3.53
C ARG A 41 0.78 -14.80 4.03
N GLN A 42 1.62 -15.78 4.35
CA GLN A 42 2.98 -15.49 4.87
C GLN A 42 3.86 -14.78 3.84
N GLN A 43 3.74 -15.14 2.56
CA GLN A 43 4.43 -14.43 1.48
C GLN A 43 3.91 -13.00 1.34
N TRP A 44 2.59 -12.78 1.45
CA TRP A 44 2.02 -11.44 1.47
C TRP A 44 2.49 -10.61 2.67
N GLU A 45 2.57 -11.18 3.86
CA GLU A 45 3.11 -10.50 5.05
C GLU A 45 4.56 -10.06 4.82
N ASN A 46 5.38 -10.87 4.15
CA ASN A 46 6.75 -10.49 3.81
C ASN A 46 6.81 -9.31 2.82
N VAL A 47 5.91 -9.27 1.84
CA VAL A 47 5.76 -8.12 0.93
C VAL A 47 5.30 -6.88 1.68
N LEU A 48 4.30 -7.00 2.55
CA LEU A 48 3.70 -5.88 3.27
C LEU A 48 4.65 -5.25 4.30
N LYS A 49 5.57 -6.04 4.88
CA LYS A 49 6.67 -5.52 5.71
C LYS A 49 7.54 -4.49 4.99
N ILE A 50 7.75 -4.63 3.67
CA ILE A 50 8.54 -3.68 2.86
C ILE A 50 7.93 -2.29 2.90
N VAL A 51 6.60 -2.22 2.97
CA VAL A 51 5.82 -0.97 2.92
C VAL A 51 5.23 -0.58 4.28
N ARG A 52 5.65 -1.28 5.34
CA ARG A 52 5.24 -1.06 6.74
C ARG A 52 3.73 -1.21 6.97
N CYS A 53 3.12 -2.18 6.29
CA CYS A 53 1.74 -2.55 6.53
C CYS A 53 1.68 -3.93 7.22
N GLU A 54 0.68 -4.10 8.07
CA GLU A 54 0.38 -5.37 8.73
C GLU A 54 -1.03 -5.83 8.38
N ILE A 55 -1.25 -7.14 8.24
CA ILE A 55 -2.58 -7.71 7.97
C ILE A 55 -3.35 -7.75 9.29
N ILE A 56 -4.45 -6.99 9.37
CA ILE A 56 -5.37 -6.99 10.52
C ILE A 56 -6.41 -8.08 10.36
N SER A 57 -7.01 -8.18 9.18
CA SER A 57 -8.03 -9.17 8.90
C SER A 57 -8.05 -9.58 7.43
N PHE A 58 -8.70 -10.70 7.15
CA PHE A 58 -8.78 -11.31 5.84
C PHE A 58 -10.20 -11.85 5.61
N THR A 59 -10.71 -11.67 4.41
CA THR A 59 -11.92 -12.34 3.95
C THR A 59 -11.74 -12.83 2.52
N GLN A 60 -12.38 -13.94 2.19
CA GLN A 60 -12.28 -14.58 0.89
C GLN A 60 -13.66 -14.74 0.25
N SER A 61 -13.71 -14.48 -1.05
CA SER A 61 -14.84 -14.79 -1.93
C SER A 61 -14.38 -15.69 -3.07
N GLU A 62 -15.30 -16.12 -3.92
CA GLU A 62 -14.99 -16.91 -5.12
C GLU A 62 -14.02 -16.20 -6.07
N GLN A 63 -14.01 -14.86 -6.09
CA GLN A 63 -13.27 -14.06 -7.07
C GLN A 63 -12.09 -13.29 -6.47
N VAL A 64 -12.17 -12.93 -5.19
CA VAL A 64 -11.26 -11.99 -4.54
C VAL A 64 -10.92 -12.43 -3.13
N ASP A 65 -9.64 -12.37 -2.82
CA ASP A 65 -9.02 -12.40 -1.50
C ASP A 65 -8.82 -10.94 -1.05
N ALA A 66 -9.47 -10.52 0.03
CA ALA A 66 -9.43 -9.15 0.52
C ALA A 66 -8.78 -9.08 1.90
N TYR A 67 -7.84 -8.15 2.06
CA TYR A 67 -7.05 -7.96 3.27
C TYR A 67 -7.27 -6.53 3.78
N VAL A 68 -7.70 -6.43 5.04
CA VAL A 68 -7.66 -5.17 5.78
C VAL A 68 -6.29 -5.06 6.42
N LEU A 69 -5.63 -3.94 6.19
CA LEU A 69 -4.29 -3.66 6.69
C LEU A 69 -4.33 -2.52 7.71
N SER A 70 -3.25 -2.34 8.46
CA SER A 70 -3.02 -1.15 9.31
C SER A 70 -3.13 0.13 8.46
N GLU A 71 -4.30 0.77 8.50
CA GLU A 71 -4.67 1.98 7.73
C GLU A 71 -4.63 1.79 6.21
N SER A 72 -4.86 0.59 5.70
CA SER A 72 -4.67 0.27 4.27
C SER A 72 -5.54 -0.92 3.85
N SER A 73 -5.56 -1.24 2.56
CA SER A 73 -6.24 -2.45 2.06
C SER A 73 -5.49 -3.06 0.87
N MET A 74 -5.57 -4.39 0.75
CA MET A 74 -5.01 -5.13 -0.38
C MET A 74 -6.05 -6.11 -0.92
N PHE A 75 -6.17 -6.19 -2.24
CA PHE A 75 -7.09 -7.08 -2.92
C PHE A 75 -6.34 -7.94 -3.93
N VAL A 76 -6.58 -9.25 -3.89
CA VAL A 76 -5.95 -10.23 -4.77
C VAL A 76 -7.03 -11.00 -5.48
N SER A 77 -7.17 -10.77 -6.78
CA SER A 77 -7.98 -11.57 -7.67
C SER A 77 -7.06 -12.50 -8.47
N ARG A 78 -7.65 -13.42 -9.26
CA ARG A 78 -6.88 -14.37 -10.06
C ARG A 78 -5.69 -13.77 -10.83
N ARG A 79 -5.90 -12.63 -11.48
CA ARG A 79 -4.91 -11.96 -12.36
C ARG A 79 -4.64 -10.50 -12.01
N ARG A 80 -5.18 -10.02 -10.88
CA ARG A 80 -5.12 -8.62 -10.47
C ARG A 80 -4.69 -8.52 -9.02
N TRP A 81 -3.71 -7.68 -8.77
CA TRP A 81 -3.28 -7.30 -7.44
C TRP A 81 -3.48 -5.80 -7.26
N ILE A 82 -4.08 -5.40 -6.14
CA ILE A 82 -4.31 -4.01 -5.77
C ILE A 82 -3.77 -3.79 -4.36
N LEU A 83 -3.01 -2.72 -4.16
CA LEU A 83 -2.62 -2.22 -2.85
C LEU A 83 -2.98 -0.74 -2.73
N LYS A 84 -3.78 -0.42 -1.73
CA LYS A 84 -4.16 0.94 -1.34
C LYS A 84 -3.56 1.25 0.01
N THR A 85 -2.75 2.30 0.07
CA THR A 85 -2.15 2.75 1.31
C THR A 85 -2.26 4.26 1.49
N CYS A 86 -2.13 4.75 2.72
CA CYS A 86 -2.04 6.18 3.04
C CYS A 86 -0.87 6.45 3.98
N GLY A 87 -0.81 7.63 4.61
CA GLY A 87 0.30 8.04 5.45
C GLY A 87 1.61 8.16 4.66
N LYS A 88 2.72 7.75 5.28
CA LYS A 88 4.08 7.80 4.71
C LYS A 88 4.53 6.46 4.12
N THR A 89 3.58 5.55 3.85
CA THR A 89 3.86 4.24 3.24
C THR A 89 4.41 4.39 1.81
N THR A 90 5.17 3.41 1.36
CA THR A 90 5.91 3.47 0.08
C THR A 90 5.55 2.30 -0.85
N PRO A 91 4.32 2.24 -1.39
CA PRO A 91 3.81 1.07 -2.11
C PRO A 91 4.66 0.66 -3.33
N LEU A 92 5.35 1.59 -3.99
CA LEU A 92 6.19 1.25 -5.15
C LEU A 92 7.42 0.41 -4.79
N ARG A 93 7.86 0.43 -3.53
CA ARG A 93 9.01 -0.35 -3.07
C ARG A 93 8.78 -1.86 -3.08
N CYS A 94 7.53 -2.33 -3.02
CA CYS A 94 7.24 -3.76 -3.00
C CYS A 94 7.00 -4.37 -4.39
N VAL A 95 6.95 -3.56 -5.46
CA VAL A 95 6.61 -4.01 -6.83
C VAL A 95 7.49 -5.19 -7.26
N ARG A 96 8.81 -5.11 -7.06
CA ARG A 96 9.72 -6.19 -7.44
C ARG A 96 9.38 -7.52 -6.74
N SER A 97 9.07 -7.47 -5.44
CA SER A 97 8.68 -8.65 -4.67
C SER A 97 7.33 -9.22 -5.12
N VAL A 98 6.36 -8.36 -5.48
CA VAL A 98 5.08 -8.80 -6.04
C VAL A 98 5.28 -9.50 -7.38
N LEU A 99 6.09 -8.93 -8.28
CA LEU A 99 6.39 -9.53 -9.58
C LEU A 99 7.10 -10.88 -9.43
N GLN A 100 8.04 -11.00 -8.49
CA GLN A 100 8.72 -12.25 -8.21
C GLN A 100 7.74 -13.33 -7.73
N LEU A 101 6.86 -13.02 -6.76
CA LEU A 101 5.84 -13.97 -6.30
C LEU A 101 4.83 -14.34 -7.39
N ALA A 102 4.45 -13.37 -8.22
CA ALA A 102 3.57 -13.63 -9.35
C ALA A 102 4.19 -14.64 -10.33
N MET A 103 5.49 -14.55 -10.57
CA MET A 103 6.22 -15.49 -11.42
C MET A 103 6.41 -16.86 -10.75
N GLU A 104 7.01 -16.89 -9.57
CA GLU A 104 7.47 -18.11 -8.90
C GLU A 104 6.34 -18.93 -8.29
N THR A 105 5.30 -18.27 -7.77
CA THR A 105 4.21 -18.93 -7.02
C THR A 105 2.90 -18.94 -7.82
N ALA A 106 2.57 -17.82 -8.49
CA ALA A 106 1.28 -17.69 -9.17
C ALA A 106 1.30 -18.12 -10.65
N GLY A 107 2.47 -18.27 -11.27
CA GLY A 107 2.62 -18.72 -12.66
C GLY A 107 2.44 -17.63 -13.73
N TYR A 108 2.61 -16.36 -13.38
CA TYR A 108 2.55 -15.23 -14.31
C TYR A 108 3.95 -14.75 -14.71
N SER A 109 4.30 -14.86 -15.99
CA SER A 109 5.58 -14.35 -16.52
C SER A 109 5.48 -12.97 -17.16
N ARG A 110 4.26 -12.43 -17.35
CA ARG A 110 4.03 -11.16 -18.05
C ARG A 110 2.98 -10.32 -17.34
N VAL A 111 3.31 -9.04 -17.17
CA VAL A 111 2.38 -7.99 -16.77
C VAL A 111 1.64 -7.48 -18.01
N GLU A 112 0.34 -7.29 -17.89
CA GLU A 112 -0.52 -6.70 -18.92
C GLU A 112 -0.62 -5.18 -18.74
N ASN A 113 -0.97 -4.72 -17.53
CA ASN A 113 -1.07 -3.31 -17.19
C ASN A 113 -0.58 -3.03 -15.78
N VAL A 114 -0.06 -1.83 -15.57
CA VAL A 114 0.24 -1.26 -14.25
C VAL A 114 -0.40 0.11 -14.18
N PHE A 115 -1.11 0.36 -13.09
CA PHE A 115 -1.66 1.68 -12.78
C PHE A 115 -1.13 2.10 -11.43
N TYR A 116 -0.54 3.29 -11.38
CA TYR A 116 -0.20 3.97 -10.15
C TYR A 116 -0.89 5.33 -10.15
N SER A 117 -1.54 5.66 -9.04
CA SER A 117 -2.22 6.95 -8.91
C SER A 117 -2.27 7.40 -7.47
N ARG A 118 -2.27 8.71 -7.29
CA ARG A 118 -2.52 9.42 -6.04
C ARG A 118 -2.94 10.85 -6.34
N ARG A 119 -3.52 11.52 -5.36
CA ARG A 119 -3.69 12.98 -5.40
C ARG A 119 -2.41 13.67 -4.93
N GLU A 120 -2.39 15.00 -5.04
CA GLU A 120 -1.34 15.82 -4.44
C GLU A 120 -1.36 15.65 -2.92
N PHE A 121 -0.19 15.51 -2.30
CA PHE A 121 -0.07 15.38 -0.85
C PHE A 121 -0.31 16.72 -0.17
N ALA A 122 -0.85 16.71 1.04
CA ALA A 122 -0.94 17.92 1.85
C ALA A 122 0.44 18.34 2.38
N ARG A 123 1.34 17.38 2.65
CA ARG A 123 2.75 17.65 2.98
C ARG A 123 3.71 16.77 2.17
N PRO A 124 3.97 17.08 0.88
CA PRO A 124 4.83 16.26 0.01
C PRO A 124 6.24 16.05 0.57
N ALA A 125 6.84 17.10 1.15
CA ALA A 125 8.20 17.04 1.72
C ALA A 125 8.33 16.09 2.93
N GLU A 126 7.22 15.68 3.54
CA GLU A 126 7.23 14.71 4.65
C GLU A 126 7.11 13.25 4.19
N GLN A 127 6.88 13.02 2.90
CA GLN A 127 6.80 11.66 2.34
C GLN A 127 8.19 11.05 2.19
N LEU A 128 8.25 9.72 2.20
CA LEU A 128 9.48 8.97 2.01
C LEU A 128 9.72 8.70 0.52
N LYS A 129 10.95 8.90 0.05
CA LYS A 129 11.37 8.56 -1.32
C LYS A 129 10.97 7.12 -1.71
N PRO A 130 10.47 6.86 -2.92
CA PRO A 130 10.34 7.81 -4.04
C PRO A 130 9.12 8.74 -3.98
N HIS A 131 8.29 8.66 -2.93
CA HIS A 131 6.97 9.31 -2.88
C HIS A 131 6.99 10.78 -2.43
N ASP A 132 8.13 11.44 -2.43
CA ASP A 132 8.28 12.86 -2.09
C ASP A 132 7.86 13.82 -3.21
N ASN A 133 7.77 13.32 -4.45
CA ASN A 133 7.24 14.04 -5.62
C ASN A 133 6.83 13.03 -6.71
N PHE A 134 6.05 13.46 -7.70
CA PHE A 134 5.53 12.55 -8.73
C PHE A 134 6.59 12.10 -9.74
N ASP A 135 7.57 12.95 -10.07
CA ASP A 135 8.62 12.61 -11.04
C ASP A 135 9.56 11.50 -10.55
N SER A 136 9.65 11.30 -9.23
CA SER A 136 10.49 10.27 -8.61
C SER A 136 9.82 8.91 -8.50
N GLU A 137 8.49 8.86 -8.60
CA GLU A 137 7.64 7.66 -8.47
C GLU A 137 7.62 6.82 -9.75
#